data_AF-A0A6A5EPC2-F1
#
_entry.id   AF-A0A6A5EPC2-F1
#
_cell.length_a   1.000
_cell.length_b   1.000
_cell.length_c   1.000
_cell.angle_alpha   90.00
_cell.angle_beta   90.00
_cell.angle_gamma   90.00
#
_symmetry.space_group_name_H-M   'P 1'
#
loop_
_entity.id
_entity.type
_entity.pdbx_description
1 polymer ?
#
loop_
_entity_poly.entity_id
_entity_poly.type
_entity_poly.pdbx_seq_one_letter_code
_entity_poly.pdbx_strand_id
1 'polypeptide(L)'
;MRAVQYCPLLLFSLVLLATNCKALQCYTCMGSNNADCNRQGSKSCPSYSDACAVVVGHDSGVMKSCSYKSFCSQANSQGYRAPGVRVYCCYADDCNVTSFASRLPGPNYLLLFLPLFFHCFFK
;
A
#
# COMPACT_ATOMS: atom_id res chain seq x y z
N MET A 1 1.90 -41.03 -11.60
CA MET A 1 2.21 -40.22 -10.39
C MET A 1 2.18 -38.71 -10.66
N ARG A 2 1.20 -38.18 -11.41
CA ARG A 2 1.09 -36.74 -11.68
C ARG A 2 0.17 -36.00 -10.71
N ALA A 3 -0.85 -36.68 -10.16
CA ALA A 3 -1.81 -36.10 -9.21
C ALA A 3 -1.16 -35.59 -7.91
N VAL A 4 -0.09 -36.25 -7.45
CA VAL A 4 0.61 -35.91 -6.20
C VAL A 4 1.40 -34.59 -6.32
N GLN A 5 1.80 -34.20 -7.54
CA GLN A 5 2.61 -33.00 -7.78
C GLN A 5 1.78 -31.71 -7.93
N TYR A 6 0.49 -31.83 -8.31
CA TYR A 6 -0.43 -30.69 -8.36
C TYR A 6 -0.92 -30.26 -6.97
N CYS A 7 -1.02 -31.19 -6.02
CA CYS A 7 -1.47 -30.93 -4.66
C CYS A 7 -0.61 -29.91 -3.89
N PRO A 8 0.74 -30.01 -3.87
CA PRO A 8 1.60 -29.03 -3.19
C PRO A 8 1.61 -27.66 -3.88
N LEU A 9 1.45 -27.63 -5.21
CA LEU A 9 1.36 -26.38 -5.98
C LEU A 9 0.08 -25.60 -5.67
N LEU A 10 -1.04 -26.31 -5.53
CA LEU A 10 -2.34 -25.75 -5.18
C LEU A 10 -2.32 -25.21 -3.74
N LEU A 11 -1.74 -25.96 -2.80
CA LEU A 11 -1.50 -25.52 -1.43
C LEU A 11 -0.60 -24.28 -1.36
N PHE A 12 0.50 -24.25 -2.12
CA PHE A 12 1.40 -23.09 -2.17
C PHE A 12 0.69 -21.85 -2.73
N SER A 13 -0.15 -22.03 -3.74
CA SER A 13 -0.96 -20.95 -4.33
C SER A 13 -2.02 -20.42 -3.35
N LEU A 14 -2.65 -21.31 -2.57
CA LEU A 14 -3.61 -20.95 -1.52
C LEU A 14 -2.95 -20.18 -0.36
N VAL A 15 -1.75 -20.58 0.06
CA VAL A 15 -0.98 -19.89 1.10
C VAL A 15 -0.52 -18.51 0.62
N LEU A 16 -0.11 -18.39 -0.65
CA LEU A 16 0.19 -17.10 -1.26
C LEU A 16 -1.06 -16.21 -1.32
N LEU A 17 -2.22 -16.73 -1.72
CA LEU A 17 -3.46 -15.93 -1.73
C LEU A 17 -3.86 -15.46 -0.31
N ALA A 18 -3.77 -16.33 0.69
CA ALA A 18 -4.10 -16.00 2.07
C ALA A 18 -3.19 -14.92 2.66
N THR A 19 -1.92 -14.88 2.27
CA THR A 19 -0.97 -13.84 2.71
C THR A 19 -1.19 -12.48 2.04
N ASN A 20 -1.84 -12.44 0.87
CA ASN A 20 -2.19 -11.20 0.16
C ASN A 20 -3.49 -10.55 0.66
N CYS A 21 -4.27 -11.21 1.53
CA CYS A 21 -5.50 -10.65 2.13
C CYS A 21 -5.25 -9.75 3.35
N LYS A 22 -4.02 -9.26 3.57
CA LYS A 22 -3.79 -8.26 4.62
C LYS A 22 -4.40 -6.93 4.19
N ALA A 23 -5.22 -6.36 5.07
CA ALA A 23 -5.71 -5.00 4.90
C ALA A 23 -4.54 -4.02 4.93
N LEU A 24 -4.48 -3.12 3.95
CA LEU A 24 -3.48 -2.07 3.84
C LEU A 24 -3.37 -1.31 5.17
N GLN A 25 -2.15 -1.05 5.64
CA GLN A 25 -1.92 -0.23 6.82
C GLN A 25 -1.43 1.16 6.44
N CYS A 26 -2.01 2.19 7.05
CA CYS A 26 -1.62 3.58 6.83
C CYS A 26 -1.61 4.34 8.15
N TYR A 27 -0.80 5.39 8.22
CA TYR A 27 -0.97 6.41 9.25
C TYR A 27 -2.30 7.13 9.06
N THR A 28 -3.10 7.19 10.12
CA THR A 28 -4.38 7.90 10.16
C THR A 28 -4.34 8.90 11.32
N CYS A 29 -4.04 10.16 11.02
CA CYS A 29 -3.74 11.15 12.04
C CYS A 29 -3.90 12.58 11.51
N MET A 30 -3.98 13.53 12.43
CA MET A 30 -3.85 14.96 12.15
C MET A 30 -2.81 15.53 13.11
N GLY A 31 -1.91 16.37 12.60
CA GLY A 31 -0.86 16.98 13.41
C GLY A 31 -0.32 18.26 12.79
N SER A 32 0.43 19.01 13.60
CA SER A 32 1.09 20.26 13.17
C SER A 32 2.25 20.02 12.19
N ASN A 33 2.79 18.79 12.18
CA ASN A 33 3.83 18.35 11.27
C ASN A 33 3.80 16.81 11.15
N ASN A 34 4.68 16.28 10.29
CA ASN A 34 4.74 14.85 10.01
C ASN A 34 5.10 13.99 11.22
N ALA A 35 6.02 14.45 12.07
CA ALA A 35 6.47 13.69 13.24
C ALA A 35 5.37 13.62 14.32
N ASP A 36 4.68 14.74 14.55
CA ASP A 36 3.55 14.84 15.47
C ASP A 36 2.40 13.91 15.07
N CYS A 37 2.05 13.88 13.78
CA CYS A 37 1.08 12.95 13.22
C CYS A 37 1.53 11.49 13.43
N ASN A 38 2.80 11.16 13.11
CA ASN A 38 3.31 9.79 13.18
C ASN A 38 3.31 9.18 14.59
N ARG A 39 3.37 10.00 15.65
CA ARG A 39 3.29 9.49 17.03
C ARG A 39 1.95 8.80 17.34
N GLN A 40 0.90 9.08 16.58
CA GLN A 40 -0.41 8.46 16.75
C GLN A 40 -0.46 7.02 16.20
N GLY A 41 0.54 6.63 15.41
CA GLY A 41 0.70 5.30 14.84
C GLY A 41 -0.16 5.03 13.60
N SER A 42 0.03 3.86 13.01
CA SER A 42 -0.74 3.39 11.87
C SER A 42 -1.93 2.52 12.30
N LYS A 43 -2.90 2.39 11.39
CA LYS A 43 -4.12 1.60 11.55
C LYS A 43 -4.38 0.79 10.28
N SER A 44 -5.03 -0.36 10.44
CA SER A 44 -5.57 -1.11 9.31
C SER A 44 -6.67 -0.31 8.60
N CYS A 45 -6.54 -0.18 7.30
CA CYS A 45 -7.53 0.45 6.46
C CYS A 45 -8.74 -0.46 6.23
N PRO A 46 -9.92 0.12 5.96
CA PRO A 46 -11.08 -0.63 5.51
C PRO A 46 -10.78 -1.41 4.21
N SER A 47 -11.52 -2.50 3.97
CA SER A 47 -11.33 -3.36 2.78
C SER A 47 -11.51 -2.64 1.44
N TYR A 48 -12.26 -1.53 1.43
CA TYR A 48 -12.51 -0.72 0.24
C TYR A 48 -11.42 0.34 -0.01
N SER A 49 -10.46 0.51 0.90
CA SER A 49 -9.38 1.49 0.78
C SER A 49 -8.12 0.81 0.21
N ASP A 50 -7.68 1.28 -0.95
CA ASP A 50 -6.53 0.75 -1.67
C ASP A 50 -5.34 1.72 -1.71
N ALA A 51 -5.43 2.88 -1.05
CA ALA A 51 -4.36 3.87 -1.00
C ALA A 51 -4.19 4.50 0.38
N CYS A 52 -2.98 4.95 0.71
CA CYS A 52 -2.73 5.90 1.77
C CYS A 52 -2.64 7.31 1.18
N ALA A 53 -3.23 8.31 1.85
CA ALA A 53 -3.14 9.71 1.48
C ALA A 53 -2.45 10.55 2.58
N VAL A 54 -1.74 11.59 2.15
CA VAL A 54 -1.21 12.66 2.99
C VAL A 54 -1.67 13.99 2.42
N VAL A 55 -2.40 14.76 3.22
CA VAL A 55 -2.81 16.12 2.92
C VAL A 55 -1.91 17.07 3.71
N VAL A 56 -1.22 17.96 3.02
CA VAL A 56 -0.36 18.99 3.61
C VAL A 56 -1.03 20.34 3.36
N GLY A 57 -1.46 20.98 4.44
CA GLY A 57 -2.08 22.31 4.42
C GLY A 57 -1.07 23.44 4.25
N HIS A 58 -1.59 24.66 4.12
CA HIS A 58 -0.78 25.88 3.95
C HIS A 58 0.13 26.13 5.17
N ASP A 59 -0.39 25.98 6.39
CA ASP A 59 0.33 26.20 7.65
C ASP A 59 1.19 25.00 8.09
N SER A 60 1.67 24.18 7.14
CA SER A 60 2.41 22.94 7.39
C SER A 60 1.64 21.83 8.13
N GLY A 61 0.36 22.03 8.42
CA GLY A 61 -0.50 21.01 9.01
C GLY A 61 -0.55 19.75 8.13
N VAL A 62 -0.41 18.59 8.76
CA VAL A 62 -0.39 17.28 8.08
C VAL A 62 -1.59 16.48 8.55
N MET A 63 -2.37 15.99 7.58
CA MET A 63 -3.43 15.01 7.80
C MET A 63 -3.15 13.78 6.97
N LYS A 64 -3.21 12.61 7.59
CA LYS A 64 -2.99 11.31 6.94
C LYS A 64 -4.22 10.45 7.08
N SER A 65 -4.56 9.71 6.04
CA SER A 65 -5.73 8.84 6.06
C SER A 65 -5.62 7.68 5.07
N CYS A 66 -6.43 6.64 5.30
CA CYS A 66 -6.78 5.68 4.27
C CYS A 66 -7.64 6.38 3.21
N SER A 67 -7.39 6.06 1.95
CA SER A 67 -8.05 6.66 0.79
C SER A 67 -8.22 5.62 -0.31
N TYR A 68 -8.68 6.08 -1.46
CA TYR A 68 -8.96 5.25 -2.61
C TYR A 68 -8.33 5.82 -3.88
N LYS A 69 -8.00 4.94 -4.83
CA LYS A 69 -7.27 5.30 -6.05
C LYS A 69 -7.95 6.38 -6.89
N SER A 70 -9.29 6.42 -6.94
CA SER A 70 -10.02 7.47 -7.67
C SER A 70 -9.96 8.85 -6.99
N PHE A 71 -9.85 8.93 -5.66
CA PHE A 71 -9.56 10.18 -4.97
C PHE A 71 -8.15 10.65 -5.30
N CYS A 72 -7.18 9.74 -5.22
CA CYS A 72 -5.79 10.05 -5.52
C CYS A 72 -5.59 10.48 -6.98
N SER A 73 -6.27 9.85 -7.94
CA SER A 73 -6.21 10.26 -9.35
C SER A 73 -6.84 11.62 -9.56
N GLN A 74 -7.95 11.92 -8.89
CA GLN A 74 -8.58 13.24 -8.95
C GLN A 74 -7.67 14.31 -8.34
N ALA A 75 -7.16 14.09 -7.13
CA ALA A 75 -6.29 15.04 -6.44
C ALA A 75 -4.98 15.32 -7.20
N ASN A 76 -4.43 14.31 -7.89
CA ASN A 76 -3.21 14.46 -8.68
C ASN A 76 -3.45 15.10 -10.07
N SER A 77 -4.65 14.97 -10.64
CA SER A 77 -4.97 15.50 -11.99
C SER A 77 -5.62 16.88 -11.96
N GLN A 78 -6.55 17.10 -11.02
CA GLN A 78 -7.34 18.34 -10.90
C GLN A 78 -6.85 19.23 -9.75
N GLY A 79 -5.85 18.77 -8.99
CA GLY A 79 -5.45 19.39 -7.74
C GLY A 79 -6.47 19.15 -6.63
N TYR A 80 -6.12 19.59 -5.43
CA TYR A 80 -7.07 19.61 -4.31
C TYR A 80 -7.85 20.93 -4.34
N ARG A 81 -9.16 20.89 -4.03
CA ARG A 81 -10.05 22.05 -4.18
C ARG A 81 -9.67 23.28 -3.33
N ALA A 82 -8.83 23.08 -2.31
CA ALA A 82 -8.40 24.15 -1.41
C ALA A 82 -7.04 24.74 -1.85
N PRO A 83 -6.94 26.07 -2.04
CA PRO A 83 -5.68 26.71 -2.41
C PRO A 83 -4.61 26.50 -1.33
N GLY A 84 -3.37 26.25 -1.78
CA GLY A 84 -2.23 26.02 -0.87
C GLY A 84 -2.19 24.64 -0.20
N VAL A 85 -3.14 23.75 -0.51
CA VAL A 85 -3.18 22.38 -0.01
C VAL A 85 -2.61 21.42 -1.05
N ARG A 86 -1.73 20.51 -0.61
CA ARG A 86 -1.14 19.46 -1.46
C ARG A 86 -1.55 18.09 -0.96
N VAL A 87 -1.80 17.17 -1.88
CA VAL A 87 -2.15 15.78 -1.57
C VAL A 87 -1.14 14.83 -2.21
N TYR A 88 -0.67 13.87 -1.42
CA TYR A 88 0.25 12.82 -1.85
C TYR A 88 -0.36 11.46 -1.56
N CYS A 89 -0.21 10.52 -2.49
CA CYS A 89 -0.75 9.17 -2.36
C CYS A 89 0.28 8.08 -2.65
N CYS A 90 0.17 6.97 -1.93
CA CYS A 90 0.93 5.74 -2.13
C CYS A 90 0.07 4.50 -1.80
N TYR A 91 0.57 3.31 -2.12
CA TYR A 91 -0.24 2.08 -2.20
C TYR A 91 0.37 0.88 -1.45
N ALA A 92 1.25 1.15 -0.49
CA ALA A 92 1.93 0.12 0.29
C ALA A 92 1.77 0.38 1.79
N ASP A 93 1.97 -0.64 2.62
CA ASP A 93 1.86 -0.51 4.07
C ASP A 93 2.79 0.60 4.59
N ASP A 94 2.24 1.47 5.43
CA ASP A 94 2.93 2.57 6.12
C ASP A 94 3.70 3.52 5.19
N CYS A 95 3.41 3.50 3.89
CA CYS A 95 4.12 4.29 2.88
C CYS A 95 3.93 5.80 3.09
N ASN A 96 2.84 6.19 3.76
CA ASN A 96 2.53 7.57 4.07
C ASN A 96 3.23 8.07 5.35
N VAL A 97 4.25 7.37 5.86
CA VAL A 97 5.06 7.80 7.00
C VAL A 97 5.76 9.13 6.76
N THR A 98 6.12 9.45 5.51
CA THR A 98 6.64 10.77 5.13
C THR A 98 5.60 11.55 4.33
N SER A 99 5.72 12.88 4.34
CA SER A 99 4.86 13.76 3.53
C SER A 99 5.10 13.64 2.03
N PHE A 100 6.06 12.84 1.61
CA PHE A 100 6.34 12.52 0.21
C PHE A 100 6.01 11.04 0.02
N ALA A 101 4.83 10.77 -0.51
CA ALA A 101 4.43 9.41 -0.80
C ALA A 101 5.41 8.82 -1.83
N SER A 102 6.30 7.94 -1.35
CA SER A 102 7.32 7.30 -2.17
C SER A 102 6.63 6.53 -3.29
N ARG A 103 6.82 6.97 -4.54
CA ARG A 103 6.32 6.32 -5.76
C ARG A 103 6.99 4.97 -6.04
N LEU A 104 7.61 4.33 -5.06
CA LEU A 104 8.26 3.04 -5.30
C LEU A 104 7.21 1.93 -5.29
N PRO A 105 6.99 1.25 -6.44
CA PRO A 105 6.28 -0.01 -6.42
C PRO A 105 7.06 -0.97 -5.51
N GLY A 106 6.39 -1.53 -4.52
CA GLY A 106 7.01 -2.46 -3.58
C GLY A 106 7.71 -3.61 -4.33
N PRO A 107 8.85 -4.11 -3.83
CA PRO A 107 9.57 -5.19 -4.47
C PRO A 107 8.66 -6.41 -4.62
N ASN A 108 8.39 -6.79 -5.87
CA ASN A 108 7.53 -7.92 -6.21
C ASN A 108 8.33 -9.22 -6.06
N TYR A 109 8.46 -9.72 -4.83
CA TYR A 109 9.18 -10.96 -4.49
C TYR A 109 8.64 -12.21 -5.21
N LEU A 110 7.45 -12.13 -5.83
CA LEU A 110 6.87 -13.19 -6.66
C LEU A 110 7.76 -13.58 -7.85
N LEU A 111 8.56 -12.65 -8.38
CA LEU A 111 9.51 -12.93 -9.47
C LEU A 111 10.68 -13.84 -9.05
N LEU A 112 11.03 -13.86 -7.77
CA LEU A 112 12.12 -14.72 -7.25
C LEU A 112 11.73 -16.20 -7.15
N PHE A 113 10.43 -16.51 -7.16
CA PHE A 113 9.95 -17.89 -7.09
C PHE A 113 9.79 -18.57 -8.45
N LEU A 114 9.82 -17.82 -9.57
CA LEU A 114 9.81 -18.41 -10.93
C LEU A 114 10.92 -19.44 -11.17
N PRO A 115 12.22 -19.17 -10.87
CA PRO A 115 13.28 -20.13 -11.15
C PRO A 115 13.20 -21.42 -10.31
N LEU A 116 12.66 -21.35 -9.09
CA LEU A 116 12.41 -22.54 -8.25
C LEU A 116 11.30 -23.43 -8.83
N PHE A 117 10.28 -22.82 -9.43
CA PHE A 117 9.19 -23.53 -10.12
C PHE A 117 9.69 -24.29 -11.36
N PHE A 118 10.53 -23.64 -12.19
CA PHE A 118 11.10 -24.28 -13.38
C PHE A 118 12.02 -25.45 -13.03
N HIS A 119 12.76 -25.38 -11.93
CA HIS A 119 13.70 -26.43 -11.54
C HIS A 119 13.02 -27.73 -11.06
N CYS A 120 11.81 -27.62 -10.49
CA CYS A 120 10.99 -28.76 -10.06
C CYS A 120 10.12 -29.37 -11.16
N PHE A 121 9.85 -28.64 -12.25
CA PHE A 121 9.01 -29.11 -13.37
C PHE A 121 9.82 -29.75 -14.51
N PHE A 122 11.11 -29.40 -14.64
CA PHE A 122 12.02 -29.87 -15.71
C PHE A 122 13.04 -30.94 -15.27
N LYS A 123 12.80 -31.63 -14.15
CA LYS A 123 13.55 -32.82 -13.74
C LYS A 123 12.62 -34.02 -13.70
#